data_AF-A0A7V6RHW8-F1
#
_entry.id   AF-A0A7V6RHW8-F1
#
_cell.length_a   1.000
_cell.length_b   1.000
_cell.length_c   1.000
_cell.angle_alpha   90.00
_cell.angle_beta   90.00
_cell.angle_gamma   90.00
#
_symmetry.space_group_name_H-M   'P 1'
#
loop_
_entity.id
_entity.type
_entity.pdbx_description
1 polymer ?
#
loop_
_entity_poly.entity_id
_entity_poly.type
_entity_poly.pdbx_seq_one_letter_code
_entity_poly.pdbx_strand_id
1 'polypeptide(L)'
;MKIHYHSDHLGSASFVTDIGGNAVQHLQYLPYGELFVSQRKSKEFDSRYKFTAKELDNETSYTYFGARYYDSELSGWLNVDPMSDKYPSLS
;
A
#
# COMPACT_ATOMS: atom_id res chain seq x y z
N MET A 1 10.99 -12.47 12.06
CA MET A 1 11.97 -11.50 11.52
C MET A 1 11.47 -10.10 11.83
N LYS A 2 12.27 -9.24 12.46
CA LYS A 2 11.89 -7.84 12.72
C LYS A 2 12.31 -6.99 11.52
N ILE A 3 11.40 -6.16 11.03
CA ILE A 3 11.60 -5.28 9.89
C ILE A 3 11.24 -3.84 10.27
N HIS A 4 11.84 -2.87 9.58
CA HIS A 4 11.58 -1.44 9.76
C HIS A 4 11.15 -0.83 8.44
N TYR A 5 10.06 -0.05 8.50
CA TYR A 5 9.49 0.68 7.38
C TYR A 5 10.04 2.11 7.34
N HIS A 6 10.51 2.51 6.17
CA HIS A 6 10.94 3.88 5.89
C HIS A 6 9.94 4.49 4.93
N SER A 7 9.12 5.39 5.44
CA SER A 7 7.96 5.92 4.72
C SER A 7 8.27 7.21 3.95
N ASP A 8 7.50 7.46 2.90
CA ASP A 8 7.43 8.77 2.26
C ASP A 8 6.49 9.73 3.03
N HIS A 9 6.28 10.92 2.46
CA HIS A 9 5.43 11.97 3.03
C HIS A 9 3.92 11.59 3.15
N LEU A 10 3.45 10.57 2.41
CA LEU A 10 2.09 10.04 2.51
C LEU A 10 2.01 8.84 3.47
N GLY A 11 3.13 8.43 4.06
CA GLY A 11 3.21 7.23 4.88
C GLY A 11 3.36 5.94 4.07
N SER A 12 3.53 6.01 2.75
CA SER A 12 3.75 4.83 1.91
C SER A 12 5.14 4.26 2.16
N ALA A 13 5.26 2.94 2.18
CA ALA A 13 6.56 2.28 2.37
C ALA A 13 7.48 2.55 1.17
N SER A 14 8.62 3.22 1.37
CA SER A 14 9.63 3.42 0.31
C SER A 14 10.76 2.40 0.42
N PHE A 15 11.32 2.22 1.61
CA PHE A 15 12.28 1.16 1.90
C PHE A 15 11.82 0.31 3.07
N VAL A 16 12.13 -0.98 3.01
CA VAL A 16 11.99 -1.90 4.12
C VAL A 16 13.36 -2.49 4.42
N THR A 17 13.74 -2.46 5.71
CA THR A 17 15.05 -2.93 6.16
C THR A 17 14.92 -4.01 7.24
N ASP A 18 15.90 -4.89 7.33
CA ASP A 18 16.01 -5.84 8.43
C ASP A 18 16.59 -5.19 9.70
N ILE A 19 16.79 -5.97 10.76
CA ILE A 19 17.37 -5.49 12.02
C ILE A 19 18.84 -5.04 11.89
N GLY A 20 19.55 -5.53 10.87
CA GLY A 20 20.92 -5.12 10.56
C GLY A 20 20.99 -3.87 9.69
N GLY A 21 19.84 -3.27 9.33
CA GLY A 21 19.77 -2.10 8.46
C GLY A 21 19.95 -2.43 6.97
N ASN A 22 19.97 -3.71 6.59
CA ASN A 22 20.05 -4.06 5.17
C ASN A 22 18.69 -3.87 4.51
N ALA A 23 18.66 -3.22 3.35
CA ALA A 23 17.46 -3.12 2.53
C ALA A 23 17.00 -4.53 2.09
N VAL A 24 15.78 -4.90 2.47
CA VAL A 24 15.13 -6.14 2.05
C VAL A 24 14.13 -5.90 0.93
N GLN A 25 13.57 -4.68 0.84
CA GLN A 25 12.70 -4.26 -0.24
C GLN A 25 12.80 -2.75 -0.49
N HIS A 26 12.71 -2.36 -1.76
CA HIS A 26 12.58 -0.98 -2.22
C HIS A 26 11.33 -0.86 -3.10
N LEU A 27 10.54 0.15 -2.82
CA LEU A 27 9.21 0.39 -3.37
C LEU A 27 9.12 1.82 -3.89
N GLN A 28 8.52 1.99 -5.06
CA GLN A 28 8.10 3.30 -5.59
C GLN A 28 6.73 3.17 -6.21
N TYR A 29 5.96 4.25 -6.13
CA TYR A 29 4.58 4.29 -6.56
C TYR A 29 4.36 5.38 -7.61
N LEU A 30 3.42 5.15 -8.53
CA LEU A 30 2.78 6.22 -9.28
C LEU A 30 1.83 7.01 -8.35
N PRO A 31 1.36 8.21 -8.75
CA PRO A 31 0.63 9.11 -7.86
C PRO A 31 -0.61 8.49 -7.17
N TYR A 32 -1.26 7.53 -7.81
CA TYR A 32 -2.47 6.87 -7.31
C TYR A 32 -2.20 5.52 -6.63
N GLY A 33 -0.94 5.21 -6.30
CA GLY A 33 -0.57 4.05 -5.50
C GLY A 33 -0.20 2.79 -6.27
N GLU A 34 -0.22 2.83 -7.61
CA GLU A 34 0.25 1.72 -8.45
C GLU A 34 1.75 1.51 -8.21
N LEU A 35 2.18 0.26 -8.06
CA LEU A 35 3.59 -0.09 -7.84
C LEU A 35 4.40 0.08 -9.13
N PHE A 36 5.15 1.18 -9.20
CA PHE A 36 6.09 1.44 -10.29
C PHE A 36 7.39 0.62 -10.14
N VAL A 37 7.91 0.54 -8.91
CA VAL A 37 9.10 -0.24 -8.59
C VAL A 37 8.81 -1.15 -7.40
N SER A 38 9.16 -2.42 -7.53
CA SER A 38 9.16 -3.39 -6.41
C SER A 38 10.39 -4.28 -6.52
N GLN A 39 11.47 -3.86 -5.87
CA GLN A 39 12.74 -4.59 -5.85
C GLN A 39 12.87 -5.31 -4.52
N ARG A 40 12.96 -6.64 -4.56
CA ARG A 40 13.09 -7.49 -3.37
C ARG A 40 14.46 -8.15 -3.34
N LYS A 41 15.06 -8.23 -2.15
CA LYS A 41 16.37 -8.89 -1.97
C LYS A 41 16.27 -10.42 -2.10
N SER A 42 15.17 -11.02 -1.67
CA SER A 42 14.88 -12.45 -1.87
C SER A 42 13.40 -12.66 -2.19
N LYS A 43 13.04 -13.86 -2.67
CA LYS A 43 11.63 -14.23 -2.93
C LYS A 43 10.83 -14.52 -1.65
N GLU A 44 11.51 -14.66 -0.51
CA GLU A 44 10.89 -15.09 0.75
C GLU A 44 10.18 -13.94 1.48
N PHE A 45 10.51 -12.69 1.13
CA PHE A 45 9.95 -11.52 1.78
C PHE A 45 9.26 -10.59 0.79
N ASP A 46 8.00 -10.28 1.08
CA ASP A 46 7.27 -9.18 0.46
C ASP A 46 6.49 -8.44 1.54
N SER A 47 6.67 -7.13 1.60
CA SER A 47 5.93 -6.30 2.53
C SER A 47 4.45 -6.26 2.16
N ARG A 48 3.59 -6.61 3.11
CA ARG A 48 2.12 -6.48 3.01
C ARG A 48 1.65 -5.03 3.00
N TYR A 49 2.24 -4.20 3.87
CA TYR A 49 1.90 -2.79 3.98
C TYR A 49 2.72 -1.97 2.99
N LYS A 50 2.04 -1.25 2.11
CA LYS A 50 2.64 -0.57 0.96
C LYS A 50 2.16 0.88 0.88
N PHE A 51 1.29 1.21 -0.07
CA PHE A 51 0.78 2.55 -0.31
C PHE A 51 0.00 3.06 0.91
N THR A 52 0.33 4.25 1.42
CA THR A 52 -0.28 4.88 2.61
C THR A 52 -0.32 3.97 3.85
N ALA A 53 0.66 3.06 3.98
CA ALA A 53 0.74 2.04 5.01
C ALA A 53 -0.48 1.08 5.08
N LYS A 54 -1.24 0.96 3.98
CA LYS A 54 -2.33 -0.01 3.85
C LYS A 54 -1.86 -1.31 3.26
N GLU A 55 -2.60 -2.37 3.58
CA GLU A 55 -2.32 -3.72 3.12
C GLU A 55 -2.70 -3.83 1.64
N LEU A 56 -1.74 -4.22 0.81
CA LEU A 56 -2.01 -4.67 -0.55
C LEU A 56 -2.27 -6.18 -0.50
N ASP A 57 -3.44 -6.59 -0.93
CA ASP A 57 -3.76 -7.99 -1.15
C ASP A 57 -3.14 -8.45 -2.47
N ASN A 58 -2.20 -9.39 -2.40
CA ASN A 58 -1.47 -9.90 -3.56
C ASN A 58 -2.32 -10.82 -4.45
N GLU A 59 -3.47 -11.32 -3.98
CA GLU A 59 -4.35 -12.19 -4.76
C GLU A 59 -5.24 -11.39 -5.71
N THR A 60 -5.65 -10.20 -5.27
CA THR A 60 -6.56 -9.32 -6.02
C THR A 60 -5.90 -8.05 -6.56
N SER A 61 -4.69 -7.73 -6.11
CA SER A 61 -4.00 -6.46 -6.35
C SER A 61 -4.74 -5.23 -5.81
N TYR A 62 -5.67 -5.43 -4.87
CA TYR A 62 -6.41 -4.34 -4.25
C TYR A 62 -5.84 -3.95 -2.89
N THR A 63 -5.87 -2.66 -2.60
CA THR A 63 -5.43 -2.13 -1.30
C THR A 63 -6.62 -2.00 -0.36
N TYR A 64 -6.55 -2.62 0.82
CA TYR A 64 -7.61 -2.56 1.82
C TYR A 64 -7.43 -1.38 2.78
N PHE A 65 -8.39 -0.44 2.76
CA PHE A 65 -8.37 0.75 3.62
C PHE A 65 -9.23 0.62 4.89
N GLY A 66 -9.87 -0.53 5.11
CA GLY A 66 -10.77 -0.79 6.24
C GLY A 66 -12.24 -0.75 5.84
N ALA A 67 -12.72 0.39 5.36
CA ALA A 67 -14.12 0.51 4.92
C ALA A 67 -14.33 0.09 3.46
N ARG A 68 -13.29 0.19 2.63
CA ARG A 68 -13.35 -0.03 1.19
C ARG A 68 -12.05 -0.64 0.67
N TYR A 69 -12.16 -1.36 -0.44
CA TYR A 69 -11.04 -1.75 -1.28
C TYR A 69 -10.80 -0.69 -2.35
N TYR A 70 -9.53 -0.44 -2.63
CA TYR A 70 -9.06 0.53 -3.59
C TYR A 70 -8.25 -0.16 -4.69
N ASP A 71 -8.56 0.16 -5.94
CA ASP A 71 -7.84 -0.28 -7.12
C ASP A 71 -6.91 0.85 -7.56
N SER A 72 -5.61 0.61 -7.45
CA SER A 72 -4.60 1.60 -7.82
C SER A 72 -4.40 1.74 -9.32
N GLU A 73 -4.69 0.69 -10.11
CA GLU A 73 -4.59 0.75 -11.57
C GLU A 73 -5.73 1.60 -12.14
N LEU A 74 -6.94 1.44 -11.60
CA LEU A 74 -8.09 2.28 -11.94
C LEU A 74 -8.10 3.63 -11.22
N SER A 75 -7.21 3.83 -10.24
CA SER A 75 -7.15 5.03 -9.40
C SER A 75 -8.47 5.33 -8.67
N GLY A 76 -9.16 4.28 -8.19
CA GLY A 76 -10.54 4.40 -7.70
C GLY A 76 -10.95 3.38 -6.64
N TRP A 77 -12.05 3.67 -5.95
CA TRP A 77 -12.67 2.76 -4.98
C TRP A 77 -13.57 1.74 -5.69
N LEU A 78 -13.58 0.50 -5.21
CA LEU A 78 -14.41 -0.56 -5.79
C LEU A 78 -15.90 -0.41 -5.48
N ASN A 79 -16.25 0.41 -4.50
CA ASN A 79 -17.63 0.60 -4.06
C ASN A 79 -17.84 2.01 -3.49
N VAL A 80 -19.11 2.43 -3.47
CA VAL A 80 -19.57 3.70 -2.90
C VAL A 80 -19.17 3.78 -1.41
N ASP A 81 -18.98 5.00 -0.90
CA ASP A 81 -18.75 5.21 0.53
C ASP A 81 -19.92 4.63 1.35
N PRO A 82 -19.65 3.74 2.32
CA PRO A 82 -20.69 3.18 3.18
C PRO A 82 -21.54 4.21 3.94
N MET A 83 -21.06 5.46 4.09
CA MET A 83 -21.79 6.55 4.74
C MET A 83 -22.43 7.53 3.75
N SER A 84 -22.45 7.24 2.45
CA SER A 84 -23.00 8.14 1.42
C SER A 84 -24.44 8.55 1.71
N ASP A 85 -25.29 7.63 2.17
CA ASP A 85 -26.70 7.92 2.45
C ASP A 85 -26.88 8.89 3.62
N LYS A 86 -25.98 8.81 4.61
CA LYS A 86 -26.01 9.66 5.79
C LYS A 86 -25.40 11.03 5.52
N TYR A 87 -24.39 11.10 4.66
CA TYR A 87 -23.64 12.31 4.34
C TYR A 87 -23.45 12.50 2.82
N PRO A 88 -24.53 12.73 2.06
CA PRO A 88 -24.47 12.74 0.59
C PRO A 88 -23.66 13.90 0.00
N SER A 89 -23.33 14.92 0.79
CA SER A 89 -22.51 16.06 0.37
C SER A 89 -21.04 15.97 0.80
N LEU A 90 -20.67 14.98 1.61
CA LEU A 90 -19.29 14.76 2.07
C LEU A 90 -18.63 13.55 1.40
N SER A 91 -19.43 12.75 0.70
CA SER A 91 -19.01 11.53 0.01
C SER A 91 -18.76 11.76 -1.47
#